data_AF-R2NND5-F1
#
_entry.id   AF-R2NND5-F1
#
_cell.length_a   1.000
_cell.length_b   1.000
_cell.length_c   1.000
_cell.angle_alpha   90.00
_cell.angle_beta   90.00
_cell.angle_gamma   90.00
#
_symmetry.space_group_name_H-M   'P 1'
#
loop_
_entity.id
_entity.type
_entity.pdbx_description
1 polymer ?
#
loop_
_entity_poly.entity_id
_entity_poly.type
_entity_poly.pdbx_seq_one_letter_code
_entity_poly.pdbx_strand_id
1 'polypeptide(L)'
;MEKLKRELEELGNLNARLGALIDYLVNEKKLMASKANHIFMLDMQDYVAAMNQFAPSESKISVTPPEIKQINHLLTQQYELLKLVERDYTRLEASGKLPEDLTFDESKKKYFRRLKIINQLLLQDNIFFQSMLDAKKISGNIRIGEKKSWLQRIFRR
;
A
#
# COMPACT_ATOMS: atom_id res chain seq x y z
N MET A 1 -19.19 16.75 -1.31
CA MET A 1 -19.14 15.77 -0.19
C MET A 1 -19.07 14.34 -0.71
N GLU A 2 -19.89 13.95 -1.71
CA GLU A 2 -19.72 12.66 -2.42
C GLU A 2 -18.30 12.43 -2.95
N LYS A 3 -17.60 13.50 -3.36
CA LYS A 3 -16.22 13.41 -3.88
C LYS A 3 -15.26 12.73 -2.91
N LEU A 4 -15.24 13.11 -1.62
CA LEU A 4 -14.31 12.53 -0.64
C LEU A 4 -14.65 11.06 -0.35
N LYS A 5 -15.95 10.72 -0.28
CA LYS A 5 -16.41 9.33 -0.14
C LYS A 5 -15.99 8.47 -1.33
N ARG A 6 -16.18 8.98 -2.56
CA ARG A 6 -15.74 8.33 -3.80
C ARG A 6 -14.22 8.12 -3.83
N GLU A 7 -13.44 9.11 -3.42
CA GLU A 7 -11.97 8.99 -3.37
C GLU A 7 -11.49 7.95 -2.34
N LEU A 8 -12.16 7.84 -1.19
CA LEU A 8 -11.87 6.80 -0.19
C LEU A 8 -12.26 5.40 -0.69
N GLU A 9 -13.39 5.28 -1.38
CA GLU A 9 -13.81 4.03 -2.01
C GLU A 9 -12.84 3.59 -3.13
N GLU A 10 -12.44 4.52 -3.98
CA GLU A 10 -11.42 4.28 -5.02
C GLU A 10 -10.09 3.85 -4.41
N LEU A 11 -9.65 4.52 -3.34
CA LEU A 11 -8.44 4.17 -2.60
C LEU A 11 -8.52 2.73 -2.04
N GLY A 12 -9.68 2.35 -1.47
CA GLY A 12 -9.93 0.99 -1.00
C GLY A 12 -9.86 -0.04 -2.13
N ASN A 13 -10.46 0.26 -3.28
CA ASN A 13 -10.45 -0.64 -4.44
C ASN A 13 -9.05 -0.82 -5.03
N LEU A 14 -8.26 0.25 -5.12
CA LEU A 14 -6.86 0.16 -5.52
C LEU A 14 -6.06 -0.68 -4.52
N ASN A 15 -6.33 -0.53 -3.22
CA ASN A 15 -5.68 -1.31 -2.18
C ASN A 15 -6.03 -2.80 -2.24
N ALA A 16 -7.30 -3.14 -2.47
CA ALA A 16 -7.71 -4.52 -2.67
C ALA A 16 -7.04 -5.15 -3.90
N ARG A 17 -6.88 -4.39 -5.00
CA ARG A 17 -6.18 -4.87 -6.20
C ARG A 17 -4.70 -5.08 -5.94
N LEU A 18 -4.08 -4.17 -5.19
CA LEU A 18 -2.69 -4.31 -4.75
C LEU A 18 -2.51 -5.53 -3.83
N GLY A 19 -3.43 -5.75 -2.90
CA GLY A 19 -3.45 -6.93 -2.02
C GLY A 19 -3.48 -8.24 -2.80
N ALA A 20 -4.42 -8.37 -3.74
CA ALA A 20 -4.51 -9.57 -4.57
C ALA A 20 -3.26 -9.81 -5.44
N LEU A 21 -2.58 -8.74 -5.88
CA LEU A 21 -1.27 -8.85 -6.56
C LEU A 21 -0.17 -9.37 -5.63
N ILE A 22 -0.10 -8.86 -4.41
CA ILE A 22 0.89 -9.29 -3.42
C ILE A 22 0.66 -10.74 -3.03
N ASP A 23 -0.59 -11.16 -2.80
CA ASP A 23 -0.94 -12.54 -2.46
C ASP A 23 -0.50 -13.51 -3.57
N TYR A 24 -0.68 -13.13 -4.83
CA TYR A 24 -0.14 -13.90 -5.95
C TYR A 24 1.40 -14.01 -5.88
N LEU A 25 2.09 -12.88 -5.68
CA LEU A 25 3.55 -12.80 -5.70
C LEU A 25 4.24 -13.52 -4.54
N VAL A 26 3.64 -13.52 -3.36
CA VAL A 26 4.18 -14.23 -2.18
C VAL A 26 4.19 -15.74 -2.40
N ASN A 27 3.30 -16.26 -3.25
CA ASN A 27 3.27 -17.68 -3.61
C ASN A 27 4.33 -18.06 -4.68
N GLU A 28 4.98 -17.09 -5.32
CA GLU A 28 6.01 -17.32 -6.35
C GLU A 28 7.37 -17.65 -5.73
N LYS A 29 7.66 -18.96 -5.60
CA LYS A 29 8.89 -19.48 -4.95
C LYS A 29 10.18 -18.84 -5.46
N LYS A 30 10.31 -18.61 -6.77
CA LYS A 30 11.51 -18.01 -7.40
C LYS A 30 11.71 -16.56 -6.98
N LEU A 31 10.60 -15.83 -6.82
CA LEU A 31 10.62 -14.44 -6.37
C LEU A 31 11.10 -14.36 -4.92
N MET A 32 10.52 -15.20 -4.08
CA MET A 32 10.72 -15.22 -2.64
C MET A 32 12.08 -15.79 -2.20
N ALA A 33 12.86 -16.37 -3.13
CA ALA A 33 14.22 -16.82 -2.86
C ALA A 33 15.19 -15.67 -2.53
N SER A 34 14.91 -14.43 -2.98
CA SER A 34 15.69 -13.27 -2.53
C SER A 34 15.15 -12.74 -1.21
N LYS A 35 16.06 -12.58 -0.24
CA LYS A 35 15.77 -11.91 1.02
C LYS A 35 15.21 -10.50 0.84
N ALA A 36 15.73 -9.73 -0.13
CA ALA A 36 15.24 -8.37 -0.38
C ALA A 36 13.79 -8.38 -0.88
N ASN A 37 13.43 -9.32 -1.77
CA ASN A 37 12.06 -9.49 -2.25
C ASN A 37 11.12 -9.90 -1.12
N HIS A 38 11.58 -10.80 -0.25
CA HIS A 38 10.79 -11.26 0.89
C HIS A 38 10.45 -10.10 1.86
N ILE A 39 11.44 -9.26 2.18
CA ILE A 39 11.23 -8.08 3.03
C ILE A 39 10.27 -7.09 2.37
N PHE A 40 10.48 -6.80 1.08
CA PHE A 40 9.61 -5.89 0.35
C PHE A 40 8.16 -6.39 0.28
N MET A 41 7.95 -7.70 0.07
CA MET A 41 6.60 -8.28 0.10
C MET A 41 5.95 -8.19 1.49
N LEU A 42 6.70 -8.42 2.57
CA LEU A 42 6.17 -8.23 3.93
C LEU A 42 5.77 -6.78 4.18
N ASP A 43 6.60 -5.82 3.76
CA ASP A 43 6.27 -4.40 3.88
C ASP A 43 5.04 -4.03 3.04
N MET A 44 4.88 -4.61 1.85
CA MET A 44 3.68 -4.44 1.02
C MET A 44 2.42 -5.03 1.70
N GLN A 45 2.51 -6.22 2.31
CA GLN A 45 1.39 -6.86 3.02
C GLN A 45 0.97 -6.03 4.25
N ASP A 46 1.93 -5.59 5.06
CA ASP A 46 1.68 -4.75 6.24
C ASP A 46 1.03 -3.42 5.83
N TYR A 47 1.50 -2.81 4.73
CA TYR A 47 0.89 -1.59 4.20
C TYR A 47 -0.55 -1.81 3.70
N VAL A 48 -0.81 -2.88 2.94
CA VAL A 48 -2.16 -3.19 2.45
C VAL A 48 -3.12 -3.43 3.61
N ALA A 49 -2.70 -4.18 4.64
CA ALA A 49 -3.51 -4.42 5.82
C ALA A 49 -3.81 -3.11 6.58
N ALA A 50 -2.81 -2.24 6.73
CA ALA A 50 -2.99 -0.93 7.35
C ALA A 50 -3.92 -0.02 6.52
N MET A 51 -3.75 0.02 5.21
CA MET A 51 -4.61 0.80 4.32
C MET A 51 -6.05 0.29 4.34
N ASN A 52 -6.27 -1.03 4.45
CA ASN A 52 -7.61 -1.61 4.53
C ASN A 52 -8.36 -1.22 5.82
N GLN A 53 -7.65 -0.94 6.91
CA GLN A 53 -8.25 -0.38 8.13
C GLN A 53 -8.73 1.06 7.93
N PHE A 54 -8.10 1.81 7.02
CA PHE A 54 -8.42 3.21 6.74
C PHE A 54 -9.48 3.36 5.64
N ALA A 55 -9.31 2.64 4.54
CA ALA A 55 -10.19 2.64 3.37
C ALA A 55 -10.53 1.18 3.01
N PRO A 56 -11.50 0.57 3.72
CA PRO A 56 -11.91 -0.79 3.45
C PRO A 56 -12.56 -0.90 2.07
N SER A 57 -12.41 -2.05 1.43
CA SER A 57 -13.10 -2.38 0.19
C SER A 57 -13.87 -3.69 0.34
N GLU A 58 -15.10 -3.72 -0.17
CA GLU A 58 -15.91 -4.93 -0.28
C GLU A 58 -15.71 -5.65 -1.62
N SER A 59 -14.88 -5.08 -2.51
CA SER A 59 -14.67 -5.58 -3.86
C SER A 59 -13.93 -6.92 -3.85
N LYS A 60 -14.52 -7.93 -4.49
CA LYS A 60 -13.84 -9.20 -4.77
C LYS A 60 -12.97 -9.02 -6.02
N ILE A 61 -11.67 -8.85 -5.82
CA ILE A 61 -10.71 -8.62 -6.90
C ILE A 61 -9.88 -9.89 -7.12
N SER A 62 -9.89 -10.41 -8.35
CA SER A 62 -8.98 -11.46 -8.81
C SER A 62 -7.95 -10.87 -9.76
N VAL A 63 -6.70 -11.30 -9.62
CA VAL A 63 -5.57 -10.74 -10.38
C VAL A 63 -4.99 -11.80 -11.31
N THR A 64 -4.55 -11.37 -12.49
CA THR A 64 -3.89 -12.21 -13.48
C THR A 64 -2.37 -11.93 -13.52
N PRO A 65 -1.52 -12.92 -13.86
CA PRO A 65 -0.05 -12.78 -13.86
C PRO A 65 0.56 -11.58 -14.63
N PRO A 66 -0.02 -11.06 -15.74
CA PRO A 66 0.52 -9.88 -16.42
C PRO A 66 0.48 -8.60 -15.58
N GLU A 67 -0.30 -8.59 -14.50
CA GLU A 67 -0.58 -7.40 -13.70
C GLU A 67 0.54 -7.08 -12.69
N ILE A 68 1.57 -7.91 -12.56
CA ILE A 68 2.71 -7.69 -11.64
C ILE A 68 3.47 -6.38 -11.95
N LYS A 69 3.49 -5.95 -13.22
CA LYS A 69 4.07 -4.66 -13.61
C LYS A 69 3.22 -3.46 -13.19
N GLN A 70 1.99 -3.69 -12.73
CA GLN A 70 1.09 -2.63 -12.29
C GLN A 70 1.34 -2.17 -10.85
N ILE A 71 2.18 -2.84 -10.06
CA ILE A 71 2.47 -2.43 -8.66
C ILE A 71 2.88 -0.95 -8.60
N ASN A 72 3.76 -0.51 -9.52
CA ASN A 72 4.19 0.88 -9.57
C ASN A 72 3.03 1.84 -9.84
N HIS A 73 2.19 1.47 -10.81
CA HIS A 73 1.03 2.23 -11.21
C HIS A 73 0.02 2.35 -10.07
N LEU A 74 -0.30 1.24 -9.41
CA LEU A 74 -1.23 1.20 -8.28
C LEU A 74 -0.73 2.00 -7.09
N LEU A 75 0.53 1.82 -6.69
CA LEU A 75 1.12 2.60 -5.61
C LEU A 75 1.12 4.11 -5.93
N THR A 76 1.38 4.49 -7.19
CA THR A 76 1.36 5.88 -7.63
C THR A 76 -0.06 6.46 -7.58
N GLN A 77 -1.06 5.73 -8.09
CA GLN A 77 -2.46 6.15 -8.00
C GLN A 77 -2.92 6.31 -6.54
N GLN A 78 -2.56 5.37 -5.67
CA GLN A 78 -2.82 5.48 -4.24
C GLN A 78 -2.15 6.71 -3.64
N TYR A 79 -0.89 7.00 -3.97
CA TYR A 79 -0.20 8.20 -3.48
C TYR A 79 -0.91 9.50 -3.88
N GLU A 80 -1.33 9.59 -5.14
CA GLU A 80 -2.05 10.76 -5.65
C GLU A 80 -3.41 10.92 -4.97
N LEU A 81 -4.17 9.83 -4.81
CA LEU A 81 -5.44 9.85 -4.09
C LEU A 81 -5.25 10.23 -2.61
N LEU A 82 -4.22 9.73 -1.95
CA LEU A 82 -3.91 10.14 -0.57
C LEU A 82 -3.66 11.66 -0.48
N LYS A 83 -2.96 12.27 -1.44
CA LYS A 83 -2.80 13.73 -1.45
C LYS A 83 -4.12 14.47 -1.66
N LEU A 84 -5.00 13.95 -2.53
CA LEU A 84 -6.31 14.54 -2.78
C LEU A 84 -7.21 14.46 -1.54
N VAL A 85 -7.26 13.28 -0.91
CA VAL A 85 -8.00 13.04 0.33
C VAL A 85 -7.51 13.98 1.45
N GLU A 86 -6.20 14.12 1.64
CA GLU A 86 -5.64 15.03 2.66
C GLU A 86 -6.08 16.48 2.44
N ARG A 87 -5.97 16.94 1.18
CA ARG A 87 -6.31 18.31 0.79
C ARG A 87 -7.80 18.57 0.98
N ASP A 88 -8.65 17.67 0.49
CA ASP A 88 -10.09 17.85 0.52
C ASP A 88 -10.63 17.74 1.94
N TYR A 89 -10.06 16.85 2.76
CA TYR A 89 -10.32 16.82 4.20
C TYR A 89 -9.98 18.16 4.87
N THR A 90 -8.76 18.67 4.66
CA THR A 90 -8.29 19.93 5.27
C THR A 90 -9.20 21.11 4.90
N ARG A 91 -9.68 21.15 3.64
CA ARG A 91 -10.61 22.19 3.17
C ARG A 91 -11.99 22.08 3.82
N LEU A 92 -12.51 20.87 3.99
CA LEU A 92 -13.81 20.64 4.62
C LEU A 92 -13.77 20.94 6.12
N GLU A 93 -12.67 20.59 6.78
CA GLU A 93 -12.41 20.92 8.18
C GLU A 93 -12.36 22.45 8.38
N ALA A 94 -11.56 23.16 7.57
CA ALA A 94 -11.44 24.62 7.66
C ALA A 94 -12.76 25.37 7.34
N SER A 95 -13.65 24.77 6.54
CA SER A 95 -14.95 25.35 6.19
C SER A 95 -16.08 24.94 7.15
N GLY A 96 -15.80 24.13 8.18
CA GLY A 96 -16.81 23.64 9.13
C GLY A 96 -17.87 22.74 8.50
N LYS A 97 -17.60 22.16 7.31
CA LYS A 97 -18.52 21.31 6.55
C LYS A 97 -18.11 19.84 6.58
N LEU A 98 -17.35 19.44 7.61
CA LEU A 98 -16.89 18.07 7.75
C LEU A 98 -18.05 17.19 8.23
N PRO A 99 -18.41 16.13 7.49
CA PRO A 99 -19.42 15.18 7.94
C PRO A 99 -18.99 14.45 9.21
N GLU A 100 -19.94 14.19 10.12
CA GLU A 100 -19.66 13.46 11.37
C GLU A 100 -19.04 12.07 11.12
N ASP A 101 -19.49 11.37 10.07
CA ASP A 101 -19.01 10.05 9.65
C ASP A 101 -17.61 10.08 9.02
N LEU A 102 -17.11 11.26 8.66
CA LEU A 102 -15.78 11.46 8.08
C LEU A 102 -14.86 12.26 9.00
N THR A 103 -15.20 12.41 10.28
CA THR A 103 -14.31 13.05 11.27
C THR A 103 -13.01 12.26 11.43
N PHE A 104 -11.88 12.86 11.07
CA PHE A 104 -10.56 12.35 11.45
C PHE A 104 -10.17 13.03 12.75
N ASP A 105 -10.17 12.27 13.83
CA ASP A 105 -9.45 12.68 15.02
C ASP A 105 -7.94 12.79 14.74
N GLU A 106 -7.19 13.39 15.66
CA GLU A 106 -5.74 13.55 15.50
C GLU A 106 -5.02 12.20 15.35
N SER A 107 -5.59 11.12 15.89
CA SER A 107 -5.05 9.77 15.73
C SER A 107 -5.15 9.28 14.28
N LYS A 108 -6.33 9.39 13.64
CA LYS A 108 -6.54 9.06 12.23
C LYS A 108 -5.74 9.96 11.30
N LYS A 109 -5.62 11.27 11.58
CA LYS A 109 -4.77 12.17 10.79
C LYS A 109 -3.31 11.73 10.81
N LYS A 110 -2.79 11.39 11.99
CA LYS A 110 -1.43 10.88 12.15
C LYS A 110 -1.23 9.54 11.44
N TYR A 111 -2.21 8.65 11.55
CA TYR A 111 -2.21 7.37 10.85
C TYR A 111 -2.18 7.54 9.33
N PHE A 112 -3.04 8.41 8.80
CA PHE A 112 -3.09 8.76 7.38
C PHE A 112 -1.76 9.32 6.85
N ARG A 113 -1.14 10.26 7.58
CA ARG A 113 0.17 10.81 7.23
C ARG A 113 1.23 9.71 7.16
N ARG A 114 1.20 8.74 8.08
CA ARG A 114 2.09 7.57 8.06
C ARG A 114 1.86 6.71 6.82
N LEU A 115 0.61 6.40 6.48
CA LEU A 115 0.26 5.64 5.27
C LEU A 115 0.79 6.32 4.01
N LYS A 116 0.67 7.66 3.91
CA LYS A 116 1.23 8.43 2.78
C LYS A 116 2.75 8.31 2.70
N ILE A 117 3.46 8.44 3.82
CA ILE A 117 4.93 8.30 3.88
C ILE A 117 5.34 6.88 3.48
N ILE A 118 4.65 5.87 3.99
CA ILE A 118 4.95 4.46 3.68
C ILE A 118 4.73 4.18 2.21
N ASN A 119 3.63 4.64 1.61
CA ASN A 119 3.39 4.48 0.18
C ASN A 119 4.54 5.07 -0.65
N GLN A 120 5.03 6.27 -0.29
CA GLN A 120 6.17 6.88 -0.97
C GLN A 120 7.45 6.05 -0.88
N LEU A 121 7.70 5.40 0.27
CA LEU A 121 8.86 4.53 0.44
C LEU A 121 8.71 3.22 -0.34
N LEU A 122 7.51 2.65 -0.35
CA LEU A 122 7.20 1.48 -1.18
C LEU A 122 7.36 1.79 -2.67
N LEU A 123 7.04 3.00 -3.12
CA LEU A 123 7.31 3.44 -4.51
C LEU A 123 8.82 3.45 -4.82
N GLN A 124 9.64 3.94 -3.89
CA GLN A 124 11.09 3.94 -4.06
C GLN A 124 11.65 2.52 -4.12
N ASP A 125 11.24 1.66 -3.19
CA ASP A 125 11.68 0.26 -3.13
C ASP A 125 11.15 -0.56 -4.32
N ASN A 126 9.97 -0.21 -4.83
CA ASN A 126 9.39 -0.87 -6.00
C ASN A 126 10.24 -0.69 -7.26
N ILE A 127 10.94 0.44 -7.43
CA ILE A 127 11.86 0.63 -8.57
C ILE A 127 12.96 -0.44 -8.53
N PHE A 128 13.53 -0.68 -7.35
CA PHE A 128 14.55 -1.69 -7.16
C PHE A 128 13.96 -3.11 -7.34
N PHE A 129 12.77 -3.36 -6.80
CA PHE A 129 12.06 -4.62 -6.97
C PHE A 129 11.74 -4.96 -8.43
N GLN A 130 11.24 -4.01 -9.21
CA GLN A 130 10.96 -4.19 -10.65
C GLN A 130 12.25 -4.41 -11.44
N SER A 131 13.33 -3.69 -11.11
CA SER A 131 14.65 -3.95 -11.72
C SER A 131 15.14 -5.37 -11.44
N MET A 132 14.87 -5.90 -10.25
CA MET A 132 15.16 -7.29 -9.92
C MET A 132 14.22 -8.24 -10.66
N LEU A 133 12.91 -7.98 -10.74
CA LEU A 133 11.99 -8.80 -11.53
C LEU A 133 12.45 -8.93 -12.99
N ASP A 134 12.88 -7.83 -13.59
CA ASP A 134 13.39 -7.81 -14.97
C ASP A 134 14.78 -8.47 -15.08
N ALA A 135 15.62 -8.38 -14.04
CA ALA A 135 16.96 -9.00 -14.00
C ALA A 135 16.98 -10.49 -13.61
N LYS A 136 15.89 -11.02 -13.01
CA LYS A 136 15.82 -12.39 -12.45
C LYS A 136 15.28 -13.42 -13.45
N LYS A 137 15.95 -14.50 -13.86
CA LYS A 137 17.31 -15.07 -13.72
C LYS A 137 18.04 -15.16 -12.36
N ILE A 138 17.46 -14.89 -11.19
CA ILE A 138 18.21 -15.12 -9.93
C ILE A 138 17.94 -16.51 -9.36
N SER A 139 18.90 -17.38 -9.63
CA SER A 139 19.35 -18.47 -8.76
C SER A 139 20.08 -17.90 -7.53
N GLY A 140 19.77 -18.40 -6.34
CA GLY A 140 20.59 -18.13 -5.16
C GLY A 140 19.85 -18.47 -3.87
N ASN A 141 20.27 -19.56 -3.22
CA ASN A 141 19.85 -19.93 -1.86
C ASN A 141 20.37 -18.88 -0.87
N ILE A 142 19.52 -17.93 -0.47
CA ILE A 142 19.83 -16.99 0.61
C ILE A 142 19.15 -17.49 1.88
N ARG A 143 19.96 -17.81 2.89
CA ARG A 143 19.53 -18.25 4.23
C ARG A 143 18.75 -17.12 4.92
N ILE A 144 17.47 -17.35 5.19
CA ILE A 144 16.55 -16.41 5.84
C ILE A 144 16.75 -16.53 7.36
N GLY A 145 17.18 -15.45 7.99
CA GLY A 145 17.13 -15.29 9.45
C GLY A 145 15.97 -14.36 9.81
N GLU A 146 15.24 -14.67 10.87
CA GLU A 146 14.07 -13.94 11.36
C GLU A 146 14.42 -12.47 11.65
N LYS A 147 13.99 -11.55 10.78
CA LYS A 147 13.95 -10.12 11.10
C LYS A 147 12.60 -9.53 10.71
N LYS A 148 12.02 -8.84 11.69
CA LYS A 148 10.77 -8.06 11.63
C LYS A 148 10.85 -6.99 10.52
N SER A 149 9.76 -6.87 9.76
CA SER A 149 9.54 -5.83 8.74
C SER A 149 9.81 -4.42 9.31
N TRP A 150 10.25 -3.50 8.45
CA TRP A 150 10.50 -2.11 8.86
C TRP A 150 9.19 -1.44 9.29
N LEU A 151 8.05 -1.80 8.69
CA LEU A 151 6.72 -1.32 9.07
C LEU A 151 6.29 -1.80 10.46
N GLN A 152 6.64 -3.02 10.83
CA GLN A 152 6.44 -3.50 12.22
C GLN A 152 7.18 -2.64 13.25
N ARG A 153 8.20 -1.86 12.86
CA ARG A 153 8.91 -0.93 13.76
C ARG A 153 8.26 0.44 13.83
N ILE A 154 7.51 0.84 12.80
CA ILE A 154 6.87 2.17 12.73
C ILE A 154 5.49 2.16 13.37
N PHE A 155 4.74 1.07 13.20
CA PHE A 155 3.41 0.93 13.76
C PHE A 155 3.43 0.40 15.21
N ARG A 156 4.56 -0.13 15.70
CA ARG A 156 4.78 -0.37 17.13
C ARG A 156 5.16 0.92 17.86
N ARG A 157 4.16 1.74 18.18
CA ARG A 157 4.22 2.73 19.26
C ARG A 157 2.87 2.85 19.92
#